data_AF-A0A1H1PBG2-F1
#
_entry.id   AF-A0A1H1PBG2-F1
#
_cell.length_a   1.000
_cell.length_b   1.000
_cell.length_c   1.000
_cell.angle_alpha   90.00
_cell.angle_beta   90.00
_cell.angle_gamma   90.00
#
_symmetry.space_group_name_H-M   'P 1'
#
loop_
_entity.id
_entity.type
_entity.pdbx_description
1 polymer ?
#
loop_
_entity_poly.entity_id
_entity_poly.type
_entity_poly.pdbx_seq_one_letter_code
_entity_poly.pdbx_strand_id
1 'polypeptide(L)'
;MQAAADFERPLAPFAATGVAALPELIGLVYEGLNEARPWAALAERLRQVLAARNVTVTLLHAEDRPTDIQVMALEEGDDTDWLQAERVYRERFAHIEMVDPKSLLPGEIIVFGPGDVEAECAAHMVSLNLASCLRTCFAEPGGMRCWIDAIRGRSEPEQPFAAGELALIRALLPHLTRALGLYARHKRQEAERAIYEGCLDHLLLGCLLLDGDGRLLCANRAARAIVDRHRGIELSHGRLQLQDRAAQQALERAIAQAVAAGAREGGQCRGELVRLPARDGVLLGMLATPAPLLDYYYQGRHVPSAIIYLSELTESLAMRPLAGGSAAEPIARLLDLTRQEARLAALLAGGQSISEAAAQMGIAVTAARNYSKNIYAKLGIKGQTDLVRILFKSFALLR
;
A
#
# COMPACT_ATOMS: atom_id res chain seq x y z
N MET A 1 -30.91 -3.16 -5.08
CA MET A 1 -31.85 -4.23 -5.42
C MET A 1 -31.33 -4.87 -6.71
N GLN A 2 -30.74 -6.08 -6.59
CA GLN A 2 -30.32 -7.08 -7.61
C GLN A 2 -29.73 -6.57 -8.94
N ALA A 3 -28.57 -7.02 -9.43
CA ALA A 3 -27.96 -8.35 -9.32
C ALA A 3 -26.42 -8.25 -9.47
N ALA A 4 -25.70 -8.79 -8.48
CA ALA A 4 -24.36 -9.31 -8.69
C ALA A 4 -24.53 -10.78 -9.07
N ALA A 5 -24.11 -11.15 -10.26
CA ALA A 5 -24.04 -12.55 -10.65
C ALA A 5 -22.76 -13.11 -10.04
N ASP A 6 -22.93 -13.81 -8.92
CA ASP A 6 -21.92 -14.67 -8.32
C ASP A 6 -21.45 -15.70 -9.36
N PHE A 7 -20.18 -15.60 -9.75
CA PHE A 7 -19.49 -16.70 -10.42
C PHE A 7 -19.05 -17.70 -9.34
N GLU A 8 -20.02 -18.35 -8.69
CA GLU A 8 -19.77 -19.62 -8.01
C GLU A 8 -19.56 -20.68 -9.10
N ARG A 9 -18.29 -20.94 -9.45
CA ARG A 9 -17.95 -22.21 -10.10
C ARG A 9 -17.90 -23.28 -9.00
N PRO A 10 -18.67 -24.37 -9.11
CA PRO A 10 -18.48 -25.51 -8.23
C PRO A 10 -17.15 -26.19 -8.61
N LEU A 11 -16.15 -26.07 -7.73
CA LEU A 11 -14.98 -26.95 -7.74
C LEU A 11 -15.48 -28.36 -7.40
N ALA A 12 -15.64 -29.22 -8.41
CA ALA A 12 -15.87 -30.64 -8.19
C ALA A 12 -14.62 -31.28 -7.55
N PRO A 13 -14.76 -32.18 -6.55
CA PRO A 13 -13.63 -32.69 -5.80
C PRO A 13 -12.96 -33.83 -6.56
N PHE A 14 -11.95 -33.50 -7.37
CA PHE A 14 -10.90 -34.47 -7.66
C PHE A 14 -9.98 -34.50 -6.43
N ALA A 15 -10.33 -35.30 -5.42
CA ALA A 15 -9.46 -35.54 -4.27
C ALA A 15 -8.30 -36.45 -4.67
N ALA A 16 -7.42 -35.94 -5.55
CA ALA A 16 -6.15 -36.56 -5.84
C ALA A 16 -5.30 -36.53 -4.56
N THR A 17 -4.71 -37.67 -4.20
CA THR A 17 -3.78 -37.81 -3.08
C THR A 17 -2.35 -37.98 -3.61
N GLY A 18 -1.37 -37.43 -2.89
CA GLY A 18 0.05 -37.49 -3.28
C GLY A 18 0.38 -36.71 -4.56
N VAL A 19 1.26 -37.26 -5.41
CA VAL A 19 1.80 -36.59 -6.62
C VAL A 19 0.70 -36.15 -7.60
N ALA A 20 -0.44 -36.83 -7.62
CA ALA A 20 -1.57 -36.46 -8.47
C ALA A 20 -2.21 -35.10 -8.10
N ALA A 21 -1.98 -34.61 -6.88
CA ALA A 21 -2.43 -33.28 -6.44
C ALA A 21 -1.50 -32.13 -6.90
N LEU A 22 -0.33 -32.44 -7.47
CA LEU A 22 0.68 -31.43 -7.80
C LEU A 22 0.17 -30.33 -8.76
N PRO A 23 -0.54 -30.63 -9.87
CA PRO A 23 -1.03 -29.58 -10.77
C PRO A 23 -2.02 -28.62 -10.09
N GLU A 24 -2.88 -29.15 -9.21
CA GLU A 24 -3.84 -28.38 -8.42
C GLU A 24 -3.10 -27.46 -7.43
N LEU A 25 -2.14 -28.01 -6.68
CA LEU A 25 -1.33 -27.23 -5.73
C LEU A 25 -0.52 -26.13 -6.43
N ILE A 26 0.03 -26.39 -7.62
CA ILE A 26 0.70 -25.36 -8.42
C ILE A 26 -0.27 -24.24 -8.80
N GLY A 27 -1.51 -24.56 -9.17
CA GLY A 27 -2.56 -23.57 -9.40
C GLY A 27 -2.77 -22.68 -8.18
N LEU A 28 -2.99 -23.29 -7.01
CA LEU A 28 -3.19 -22.59 -5.74
C LEU A 28 -1.99 -21.73 -5.32
N VAL A 29 -0.76 -22.14 -5.64
CA VAL A 29 0.45 -21.33 -5.40
C VAL A 29 0.39 -19.99 -6.13
N TYR A 30 -0.11 -19.94 -7.36
CA TYR A 30 -0.21 -18.70 -8.13
C TYR A 30 -1.52 -17.95 -7.89
N GLU A 31 -2.62 -18.65 -7.64
CA GLU A 31 -3.90 -18.03 -7.27
C GLU A 31 -3.83 -17.35 -5.90
N GLY A 32 -3.03 -17.90 -4.97
CA GLY A 32 -2.81 -17.34 -3.64
C GLY A 32 -2.31 -15.89 -3.62
N LEU A 33 -1.74 -15.39 -4.73
CA LEU A 33 -1.35 -13.99 -4.88
C LEU A 33 -2.54 -13.01 -4.91
N ASN A 34 -3.73 -13.51 -5.28
CA ASN A 34 -4.96 -12.72 -5.40
C ASN A 34 -5.89 -12.86 -4.19
N GLU A 35 -5.54 -13.72 -3.22
CA GLU A 35 -6.32 -13.92 -2.00
C GLU A 35 -6.15 -12.76 -1.02
N ALA A 36 -7.18 -12.48 -0.22
CA ALA A 36 -7.10 -11.47 0.83
C ALA A 36 -6.04 -11.81 1.90
N ARG A 37 -5.85 -13.11 2.17
CA ARG A 37 -4.73 -13.67 2.94
C ARG A 37 -3.97 -14.60 2.00
N PRO A 38 -2.69 -14.31 1.68
CA PRO A 38 -1.98 -15.05 0.65
C PRO A 38 -1.82 -16.52 1.03
N TRP A 39 -2.08 -17.42 0.07
CA TRP A 39 -1.92 -18.87 0.22
C TRP A 39 -2.81 -19.55 1.27
N ALA A 40 -3.98 -18.97 1.60
CA ALA A 40 -4.92 -19.62 2.53
C ALA A 40 -5.52 -20.90 1.92
N ALA A 41 -5.93 -20.86 0.65
CA ALA A 41 -6.45 -22.04 -0.04
C ALA A 41 -5.36 -23.12 -0.21
N LEU A 42 -4.12 -22.70 -0.46
CA LEU A 42 -2.97 -23.61 -0.52
C LEU A 42 -2.72 -24.28 0.84
N ALA A 43 -2.74 -23.52 1.94
CA ALA A 43 -2.54 -24.06 3.28
C ALA A 43 -3.57 -25.14 3.61
N GLU A 44 -4.85 -24.88 3.31
CA GLU A 44 -5.93 -25.86 3.54
C GLU A 44 -5.77 -27.10 2.65
N ARG A 45 -5.40 -26.93 1.38
CA ARG A 45 -5.19 -28.08 0.51
C ARG A 45 -3.97 -28.91 0.92
N LEU A 46 -2.88 -28.27 1.33
CA LEU A 46 -1.72 -28.96 1.90
C LEU A 46 -2.09 -29.70 3.18
N ARG A 47 -2.93 -29.12 4.04
CA ARG A 47 -3.41 -29.77 5.27
C ARG A 47 -4.10 -31.10 4.96
N GLN A 48 -4.99 -31.11 3.97
CA GLN A 48 -5.70 -32.32 3.53
C GLN A 48 -4.76 -33.34 2.88
N VAL A 49 -3.90 -32.91 1.95
CA VAL A 49 -3.01 -33.80 1.20
C VAL A 49 -1.96 -34.45 2.09
N LEU A 50 -1.47 -33.72 3.09
CA LEU A 50 -0.48 -34.20 4.06
C LEU A 50 -1.11 -34.85 5.30
N ALA A 51 -2.45 -34.98 5.35
CA ALA A 51 -3.18 -35.43 6.55
C ALA A 51 -2.67 -34.72 7.82
N ALA A 52 -2.44 -33.41 7.72
CA ALA A 52 -1.93 -32.58 8.80
C ALA A 52 -3.09 -32.05 9.64
N ARG A 53 -2.84 -31.89 10.93
CA ARG A 53 -3.75 -31.22 11.86
C ARG A 53 -3.70 -29.70 11.69
N ASN A 54 -2.51 -29.17 11.42
CA ASN A 54 -2.30 -27.75 11.19
C ASN A 54 -1.28 -27.56 10.06
N VAL A 55 -1.56 -26.64 9.14
CA VAL A 55 -0.57 -26.09 8.20
C VAL A 55 -0.48 -24.59 8.37
N THR A 56 0.72 -24.09 8.65
CA THR A 56 1.01 -22.67 8.77
C THR A 56 1.93 -22.22 7.64
N VAL A 57 1.55 -21.13 6.97
CA VAL A 57 2.40 -20.39 6.04
C VAL A 57 2.82 -19.09 6.73
N THR A 58 4.11 -18.95 7.04
CA THR A 58 4.66 -17.79 7.76
C THR A 58 5.46 -16.92 6.79
N LEU A 59 5.04 -15.67 6.62
CA LEU A 59 5.76 -14.67 5.83
C LEU A 59 6.47 -13.69 6.78
N LEU A 60 7.77 -13.91 7.00
CA LEU A 60 8.61 -13.01 7.79
C LEU A 60 9.04 -11.82 6.94
N HIS A 61 8.71 -10.62 7.40
CA HIS A 61 9.12 -9.37 6.74
C HIS A 61 10.25 -8.70 7.51
N ALA A 62 11.50 -9.11 7.24
CA ALA A 62 12.73 -8.54 7.83
C ALA A 62 12.74 -8.49 9.37
N GLU A 63 13.90 -8.21 9.96
CA GLU A 63 14.12 -8.33 11.42
C GLU A 63 13.43 -7.23 12.25
N ASP A 64 12.96 -6.15 11.62
CA ASP A 64 12.52 -4.91 12.28
C ASP A 64 11.01 -4.69 12.35
N ARG A 65 10.17 -5.63 11.86
CA ARG A 65 8.70 -5.50 11.96
C ARG A 65 8.13 -6.32 13.13
N PRO A 66 7.14 -5.78 13.86
CA PRO A 66 6.62 -6.43 15.07
C PRO A 66 5.69 -7.62 14.81
N THR A 67 5.27 -7.88 13.57
CA THR A 67 4.26 -8.90 13.27
C THR A 67 4.53 -9.62 11.95
N ASP A 68 4.63 -10.93 12.02
CA ASP A 68 4.64 -11.81 10.87
C ASP A 68 3.23 -11.99 10.32
N ILE A 69 3.11 -12.14 9.01
CA ILE A 69 1.84 -12.57 8.42
C ILE A 69 1.85 -14.09 8.50
N GLN A 70 0.92 -14.63 9.29
CA GLN A 70 0.70 -16.06 9.40
C GLN A 70 -0.66 -16.41 8.84
N VAL A 71 -0.66 -17.40 7.96
CA VAL A 71 -1.87 -17.98 7.39
C VAL A 71 -1.93 -19.43 7.83
N MET A 72 -2.99 -19.78 8.54
CA MET A 72 -3.13 -21.09 9.18
C MET A 72 -4.36 -21.80 8.64
N ALA A 73 -4.21 -23.09 8.38
CA ALA A 73 -5.29 -24.02 8.09
C ALA A 73 -5.33 -25.09 9.18
N LEU A 74 -6.46 -25.18 9.87
CA LEU A 74 -6.64 -26.03 11.05
C LEU A 74 -7.64 -27.15 10.74
N GLU A 75 -7.41 -28.31 11.32
CA GLU A 75 -8.38 -29.40 11.35
C GLU A 75 -9.63 -28.98 12.12
N GLU A 76 -10.78 -29.49 11.67
CA GLU A 76 -12.06 -29.20 12.30
C GLU A 76 -12.08 -29.76 13.73
N GLY A 77 -12.38 -28.90 14.71
CA GLY A 77 -12.34 -29.26 16.13
C GLY A 77 -10.96 -29.13 16.79
N ASP A 78 -9.97 -28.54 16.13
CA ASP A 78 -8.70 -28.18 16.78
C ASP A 78 -8.81 -26.92 17.64
N ASP A 79 -8.89 -27.09 18.97
CA ASP A 79 -8.96 -26.00 19.95
C ASP A 79 -7.58 -25.46 20.40
N THR A 80 -6.48 -25.85 19.73
CA THR A 80 -5.13 -25.41 20.12
C THR A 80 -4.86 -23.96 19.71
N ASP A 81 -4.41 -23.15 20.68
CA ASP A 81 -3.91 -21.81 20.42
C ASP A 81 -2.49 -21.87 19.82
N TRP A 82 -2.44 -22.06 18.51
CA TRP A 82 -1.19 -22.17 17.77
C TRP A 82 -0.40 -20.85 17.71
N LEU A 83 -1.07 -19.69 17.86
CA LEU A 83 -0.38 -18.40 17.96
C LEU A 83 0.38 -18.30 19.29
N GLN A 84 -0.24 -18.75 20.38
CA GLN A 84 0.43 -18.82 21.68
C GLN A 84 1.56 -19.86 21.67
N ALA A 85 1.35 -21.02 21.04
CA ALA A 85 2.40 -22.03 20.88
C ALA A 85 3.62 -21.45 20.15
N GLU A 86 3.41 -20.72 19.07
CA GLU A 86 4.47 -20.10 18.28
C GLU A 86 5.25 -19.02 19.06
N ARG A 87 4.56 -18.21 19.88
CA ARG A 87 5.22 -17.29 20.83
C ARG A 87 6.12 -18.02 21.82
N VAL A 88 5.61 -19.12 22.40
CA VAL A 88 6.39 -19.93 23.34
C VAL A 88 7.63 -20.52 22.66
N TYR A 89 7.52 -21.03 21.44
CA TYR A 89 8.67 -21.52 20.67
C TYR A 89 9.72 -20.42 20.44
N ARG A 90 9.28 -19.23 20.05
CA ARG A 90 10.18 -18.09 19.81
C ARG A 90 10.88 -17.58 21.07
N GLU A 91 10.18 -17.57 22.20
CA GLU A 91 10.72 -17.03 23.46
C GLU A 91 11.59 -18.04 24.21
N ARG A 92 11.22 -19.32 24.20
CA ARG A 92 11.84 -20.34 25.07
C ARG A 92 12.69 -21.37 24.33
N PHE A 93 12.49 -21.56 23.03
CA PHE A 93 13.10 -22.67 22.28
C PHE A 93 13.86 -22.22 21.01
N ALA A 94 14.06 -20.91 20.81
CA ALA A 94 14.77 -20.39 19.64
C ALA A 94 16.26 -20.77 19.60
N HIS A 95 16.85 -21.27 20.69
CA HIS A 95 18.21 -21.82 20.69
C HIS A 95 18.32 -23.20 20.05
N ILE A 96 17.20 -23.89 19.81
CA ILE A 96 17.18 -25.21 19.20
C ILE A 96 17.13 -25.04 17.67
N GLU A 97 18.19 -25.47 16.98
CA GLU A 97 18.35 -25.26 15.53
C GLU A 97 17.17 -25.78 14.69
N MET A 98 16.61 -26.95 15.03
CA MET A 98 15.46 -27.53 14.32
C MET A 98 14.15 -26.73 14.52
N VAL A 99 14.03 -26.04 15.65
CA VAL A 99 12.81 -25.32 16.06
C VAL A 99 12.86 -23.86 15.63
N ASP A 100 14.05 -23.26 15.54
CA ASP A 100 14.22 -21.93 14.98
C ASP A 100 14.01 -21.95 13.46
N PRO A 101 12.95 -21.30 12.93
CA PRO A 101 12.74 -21.23 11.49
C PRO A 101 13.94 -20.63 10.75
N LYS A 102 14.70 -19.72 11.37
CA LYS A 102 15.79 -18.99 10.71
C LYS A 102 16.99 -19.87 10.37
N SER A 103 17.17 -20.98 11.10
CA SER A 103 18.26 -21.94 10.89
C SER A 103 18.12 -22.72 9.59
N LEU A 104 16.90 -22.84 9.05
CA LEU A 104 16.64 -23.61 7.83
C LEU A 104 16.96 -22.79 6.56
N LEU A 105 17.79 -23.35 5.67
CA LEU A 105 18.13 -22.68 4.41
C LEU A 105 17.00 -22.82 3.37
N PRO A 106 16.84 -21.85 2.46
CA PRO A 106 15.85 -21.95 1.39
C PRO A 106 16.07 -23.18 0.51
N GLY A 107 15.00 -23.94 0.27
CA GLY A 107 15.02 -25.19 -0.48
C GLY A 107 15.17 -26.44 0.38
N GLU A 108 15.52 -26.30 1.67
CA GLU A 108 15.62 -27.41 2.59
C GLU A 108 14.24 -27.83 3.13
N ILE A 109 14.16 -29.11 3.49
CA ILE A 109 13.00 -29.70 4.15
C ILE A 109 13.53 -30.53 5.31
N ILE A 110 13.03 -30.23 6.50
CA ILE A 110 13.30 -31.01 7.70
C ILE A 110 11.99 -31.61 8.21
N VAL A 111 12.11 -32.77 8.84
CA VAL A 111 11.04 -33.40 9.60
C VAL A 111 11.59 -33.67 10.99
N PHE A 112 10.90 -33.21 12.02
CA PHE A 112 11.31 -33.38 13.40
C PHE A 112 10.08 -33.60 14.29
N GLY A 113 10.29 -34.21 15.44
CA GLY A 113 9.27 -34.43 16.46
C GLY A 113 9.83 -34.34 17.88
N PRO A 114 9.05 -34.73 18.89
CA PRO A 114 9.47 -34.69 20.29
C PRO A 114 10.74 -35.50 20.59
N GLY A 115 11.09 -36.49 19.77
CA GLY A 115 12.30 -37.31 19.94
C GLY A 115 13.60 -36.63 19.49
N ASP A 116 13.51 -35.54 18.72
CA ASP A 116 14.66 -34.89 18.09
C ASP A 116 15.12 -33.62 18.84
N VAL A 117 14.43 -33.27 19.94
CA VAL A 117 14.65 -32.03 20.70
C VAL A 117 14.89 -32.33 22.19
N GLU A 118 15.34 -31.32 22.94
CA GLU A 118 15.54 -31.43 24.38
C GLU A 118 14.23 -31.67 25.15
N ALA A 119 14.34 -32.24 26.36
CA ALA A 119 13.21 -32.75 27.13
C ALA A 119 12.11 -31.71 27.41
N GLU A 120 12.48 -30.45 27.65
CA GLU A 120 11.51 -29.37 27.92
C GLU A 120 10.70 -29.02 26.67
N CYS A 121 11.36 -28.89 25.52
CA CYS A 121 10.70 -28.66 24.22
C CYS A 121 9.84 -29.87 23.82
N ALA A 122 10.35 -31.09 24.01
CA ALA A 122 9.62 -32.32 23.77
C ALA A 122 8.33 -32.41 24.60
N ALA A 123 8.39 -32.05 25.89
CA ALA A 123 7.22 -32.02 26.76
C ALA A 123 6.19 -30.99 26.29
N HIS A 124 6.63 -29.82 25.80
CA HIS A 124 5.74 -28.82 25.23
C HIS A 124 5.07 -29.29 23.94
N MET A 125 5.83 -29.89 23.01
CA MET A 125 5.29 -30.51 21.78
C MET A 125 4.23 -31.57 22.13
N VAL A 126 4.52 -32.43 23.12
CA VAL A 126 3.58 -33.44 23.61
C VAL A 126 2.32 -32.80 24.21
N SER A 127 2.44 -31.69 24.95
CA SER A 127 1.27 -31.00 25.51
C SER A 127 0.36 -30.40 24.43
N LEU A 128 0.93 -30.06 23.27
CA LEU A 128 0.19 -29.59 22.10
C LEU A 128 -0.34 -30.74 21.22
N ASN A 129 -0.19 -32.00 21.66
CA ASN A 129 -0.50 -33.18 20.85
C ASN A 129 0.26 -33.21 19.51
N LEU A 130 1.49 -32.68 19.45
CA LEU A 130 2.34 -32.67 18.25
C LEU A 130 3.18 -33.95 18.19
N ALA A 131 3.05 -34.71 17.10
CA ALA A 131 3.83 -35.93 16.85
C ALA A 131 5.01 -35.68 15.92
N SER A 132 4.76 -34.99 14.81
CA SER A 132 5.76 -34.64 13.81
C SER A 132 5.44 -33.29 13.18
N CYS A 133 6.50 -32.58 12.80
CA CYS A 133 6.46 -31.31 12.09
C CYS A 133 7.34 -31.43 10.84
N LEU A 134 6.75 -31.21 9.67
CA LEU A 134 7.48 -30.96 8.43
C LEU A 134 7.63 -29.46 8.29
N ARG A 135 8.88 -29.00 8.16
CA ARG A 135 9.19 -27.60 7.89
C ARG A 135 9.94 -27.48 6.58
N THR A 136 9.54 -26.52 5.77
CA THR A 136 10.31 -26.10 4.60
C THR A 136 10.41 -24.59 4.52
N CYS A 137 11.51 -24.11 3.94
CA CYS A 137 11.80 -22.70 3.73
C CYS A 137 11.98 -22.43 2.25
N PHE A 138 11.44 -21.32 1.77
CA PHE A 138 11.72 -20.80 0.43
C PHE A 138 11.90 -19.28 0.50
N ALA A 139 12.70 -18.77 -0.40
CA ALA A 139 13.08 -17.36 -0.41
C ALA A 139 13.10 -16.82 -1.82
N GLU A 140 12.77 -15.54 -1.95
CA GLU A 140 12.94 -14.80 -3.19
C GLU A 140 14.30 -14.06 -3.20
N PRO A 141 14.87 -13.73 -4.37
CA PRO A 141 16.23 -13.17 -4.49
C PRO A 141 16.48 -11.87 -3.68
N GLY A 142 15.43 -11.10 -3.40
CA GLY A 142 15.46 -9.87 -2.59
C GLY A 142 15.46 -10.08 -1.08
N GLY A 143 15.49 -11.32 -0.60
CA GLY A 143 15.70 -11.66 0.81
C GLY A 143 14.44 -11.95 1.62
N MET A 144 13.23 -11.78 1.05
CA MET A 144 12.01 -12.22 1.73
C MET A 144 11.98 -13.75 1.82
N ARG A 145 11.76 -14.27 3.04
CA ARG A 145 11.69 -15.70 3.32
C ARG A 145 10.29 -16.09 3.79
N CYS A 146 9.89 -17.30 3.43
CA CYS A 146 8.62 -17.87 3.84
C CYS A 146 8.83 -19.32 4.27
N TRP A 147 8.09 -19.73 5.30
CA TRP A 147 8.10 -21.08 5.83
C TRP A 147 6.74 -21.71 5.68
N ILE A 148 6.73 -23.01 5.42
CA ILE A 148 5.55 -23.85 5.54
C ILE A 148 5.83 -24.89 6.61
N ASP A 149 4.98 -24.89 7.63
CA ASP A 149 4.98 -25.85 8.73
C ASP A 149 3.74 -26.72 8.62
N ALA A 150 3.90 -28.03 8.49
CA ALA A 150 2.82 -29.00 8.52
C ALA A 150 2.97 -29.90 9.75
N ILE A 151 1.97 -29.88 10.62
CA ILE A 151 1.99 -30.55 11.92
C ILE A 151 0.99 -31.71 11.93
N ARG A 152 1.44 -32.90 12.33
CA ARG A 152 0.58 -34.06 12.59
C ARG A 152 0.38 -34.30 14.08
N GLY A 153 -0.83 -34.77 14.43
CA GLY A 153 -1.22 -35.12 15.79
C GLY A 153 -0.72 -36.50 16.24
N ARG A 154 -0.72 -36.78 17.55
CA ARG A 154 -0.32 -38.12 18.07
C ARG A 154 -1.40 -39.20 17.92
N SER A 155 -2.56 -38.89 17.35
CA SER A 155 -3.62 -39.87 17.09
C SER A 155 -3.22 -40.91 16.03
N GLU A 156 -2.23 -40.60 15.18
CA GLU A 156 -1.57 -41.53 14.23
C GLU A 156 -0.04 -41.47 14.38
N PRO A 157 0.52 -41.95 15.50
CA PRO A 157 1.87 -41.59 15.96
C PRO A 157 3.03 -42.24 15.18
N GLU A 158 2.76 -43.20 14.28
CA GLU A 158 3.78 -44.05 13.64
C GLU A 158 4.05 -43.75 12.16
N GLN A 159 3.43 -42.73 11.56
CA GLN A 159 3.69 -42.38 10.15
C GLN A 159 4.45 -41.05 10.03
N PRO A 160 5.79 -41.09 9.98
CA PRO A 160 6.58 -39.99 9.44
C PRO A 160 6.01 -39.56 8.08
N PHE A 161 6.24 -38.30 7.71
CA PHE A 161 5.92 -37.85 6.36
C PHE A 161 6.58 -38.77 5.33
N ALA A 162 5.76 -39.39 4.49
CA ALA A 162 6.20 -40.40 3.54
C ALA A 162 7.10 -39.77 2.46
N ALA A 163 7.96 -40.58 1.84
CA ALA A 163 8.87 -40.10 0.80
C ALA A 163 8.13 -39.42 -0.38
N GLY A 164 6.91 -39.86 -0.70
CA GLY A 164 6.06 -39.24 -1.72
C GLY A 164 5.57 -37.84 -1.34
N GLU A 165 5.32 -37.59 -0.06
CA GLU A 165 4.90 -36.28 0.46
C GLU A 165 6.07 -35.30 0.45
N LEU A 166 7.26 -35.76 0.86
CA LEU A 166 8.49 -34.98 0.74
C LEU A 166 8.81 -34.66 -0.72
N ALA A 167 8.62 -35.61 -1.63
CA ALA A 167 8.80 -35.39 -3.07
C ALA A 167 7.80 -34.36 -3.63
N LEU A 168 6.55 -34.38 -3.15
CA LEU A 168 5.53 -33.40 -3.52
C LEU A 168 5.94 -31.98 -3.09
N ILE A 169 6.35 -31.80 -1.82
CA ILE A 169 6.82 -30.50 -1.32
C ILE A 169 8.06 -30.04 -2.09
N ARG A 170 9.03 -30.93 -2.36
CA ARG A 170 10.21 -30.62 -3.18
C ARG A 170 9.84 -30.14 -4.58
N ALA A 171 8.84 -30.76 -5.21
CA ALA A 171 8.37 -30.35 -6.52
C ALA A 171 7.65 -28.99 -6.49
N LEU A 172 7.02 -28.63 -5.37
CA LEU A 172 6.30 -27.37 -5.19
C LEU A 172 7.23 -26.18 -4.89
N LEU A 173 8.36 -26.40 -4.21
CA LEU A 173 9.32 -25.35 -3.83
C LEU A 173 9.72 -24.38 -4.96
N PRO A 174 10.10 -24.83 -6.18
CA PRO A 174 10.43 -23.89 -7.25
C PRO A 174 9.25 -23.01 -7.68
N HIS A 175 8.01 -23.49 -7.54
CA HIS A 175 6.81 -22.69 -7.82
C HIS A 175 6.54 -21.69 -6.70
N LEU A 176 6.70 -22.11 -5.44
CA LEU A 176 6.60 -21.24 -4.27
C LEU A 176 7.62 -20.10 -4.33
N THR A 177 8.89 -20.40 -4.63
CA THR A 177 9.93 -19.38 -4.81
C THR A 177 9.57 -18.37 -5.91
N ARG A 178 9.03 -18.83 -7.04
CA ARG A 178 8.59 -17.93 -8.13
C ARG A 178 7.40 -17.08 -7.70
N ALA A 179 6.38 -17.68 -7.09
CA ALA A 179 5.20 -16.96 -6.61
C ALA A 179 5.58 -15.93 -5.53
N LEU A 180 6.48 -16.28 -4.61
CA LEU A 180 7.02 -15.37 -3.61
C LEU A 180 7.73 -14.18 -4.23
N GLY A 181 8.53 -14.39 -5.29
CA GLY A 181 9.16 -13.32 -6.04
C GLY A 181 8.16 -12.39 -6.75
N LEU A 182 7.06 -12.95 -7.29
CA LEU A 182 5.97 -12.16 -7.86
C LEU A 182 5.25 -11.34 -6.78
N TYR A 183 4.96 -11.95 -5.64
CA TYR A 183 4.36 -11.28 -4.48
C TYR A 183 5.23 -10.13 -3.97
N ALA A 184 6.53 -10.37 -3.77
CA ALA A 184 7.48 -9.36 -3.29
C ALA A 184 7.56 -8.17 -4.25
N ARG A 185 7.65 -8.44 -5.56
CA ARG A 185 7.67 -7.38 -6.58
C ARG A 185 6.37 -6.59 -6.60
N HIS A 186 5.23 -7.27 -6.51
CA HIS A 186 3.92 -6.62 -6.44
C HIS A 186 3.80 -5.72 -5.20
N LYS A 187 4.16 -6.22 -4.01
CA LYS A 187 4.12 -5.44 -2.77
C LYS A 187 5.07 -4.24 -2.79
N ARG A 188 6.25 -4.39 -3.41
CA ARG A 188 7.19 -3.27 -3.61
C ARG A 188 6.58 -2.19 -4.51
N GLN A 189 5.95 -2.57 -5.62
CA GLN A 189 5.24 -1.66 -6.51
C GLN A 189 4.05 -0.98 -5.82
N GLU A 190 3.29 -1.71 -5.00
CA GLU A 190 2.20 -1.14 -4.21
C GLU A 190 2.72 -0.09 -3.20
N ALA A 191 3.83 -0.38 -2.52
CA ALA A 191 4.45 0.53 -1.57
C ALA A 191 5.00 1.79 -2.27
N GLU A 192 5.72 1.63 -3.38
CA GLU A 192 6.20 2.74 -4.21
C GLU A 192 5.03 3.61 -4.69
N ARG A 193 3.97 3.00 -5.21
CA ARG A 193 2.75 3.70 -5.62
C ARG A 193 2.13 4.48 -4.46
N ALA A 194 2.02 3.88 -3.29
CA ALA A 194 1.46 4.54 -2.10
C ALA A 194 2.32 5.73 -1.65
N ILE A 195 3.65 5.62 -1.71
CA ILE A 195 4.57 6.72 -1.41
C ILE A 195 4.40 7.85 -2.42
N TYR A 196 4.36 7.54 -3.72
CA TYR A 196 4.16 8.55 -4.77
C TYR A 196 2.78 9.22 -4.69
N GLU A 197 1.73 8.47 -4.35
CA GLU A 197 0.40 9.01 -4.09
C GLU A 197 0.41 9.97 -2.90
N GLY A 198 1.06 9.59 -1.79
CA GLY A 198 1.27 10.46 -0.63
C GLY A 198 2.04 11.74 -0.98
N CYS A 199 3.05 11.66 -1.84
CA CYS A 199 3.77 12.83 -2.35
C CYS A 199 2.83 13.81 -3.09
N LEU A 200 1.93 13.31 -3.93
CA LEU A 200 0.94 14.15 -4.63
C LEU A 200 -0.05 14.79 -3.66
N ASP A 201 -0.43 14.10 -2.59
CA ASP A 201 -1.31 14.64 -1.56
C ASP A 201 -0.69 15.85 -0.84
N HIS A 202 0.63 15.86 -0.62
CA HIS A 202 1.31 17.02 -0.03
C HIS A 202 1.30 18.25 -0.97
N LEU A 203 1.22 18.05 -2.28
CA LEU A 203 1.13 19.13 -3.28
C LEU A 203 -0.30 19.69 -3.41
N LEU A 204 -1.28 19.11 -2.70
CA LEU A 204 -2.71 19.44 -2.81
C LEU A 204 -3.23 19.38 -4.25
N LEU A 205 -2.59 18.55 -5.08
CA LEU A 205 -2.95 18.36 -6.46
C LEU A 205 -3.80 17.10 -6.56
N GLY A 206 -5.09 17.28 -6.86
CA GLY A 206 -5.95 16.14 -7.18
C GLY A 206 -5.56 15.55 -8.53
N CYS A 207 -5.49 14.23 -8.61
CA CYS A 207 -5.24 13.49 -9.84
C CYS A 207 -6.32 12.42 -10.01
N LEU A 208 -7.01 12.45 -11.16
CA LEU A 208 -7.96 11.43 -11.59
C LEU A 208 -7.43 10.77 -12.87
N LEU A 209 -7.27 9.45 -12.85
CA LEU A 209 -6.87 8.67 -14.02
C LEU A 209 -8.10 8.07 -14.68
N LEU A 210 -8.24 8.27 -15.99
CA LEU A 210 -9.39 7.81 -16.75
C LEU A 210 -9.01 6.79 -17.83
N ASP A 211 -9.93 5.90 -18.16
CA ASP A 211 -9.85 5.05 -19.35
C ASP A 211 -10.27 5.78 -20.64
N GLY A 212 -10.19 5.10 -21.77
CA GLY A 212 -10.53 5.66 -23.09
C GLY A 212 -12.00 6.04 -23.24
N ASP A 213 -12.89 5.45 -22.43
CA ASP A 213 -14.30 5.81 -22.37
C ASP A 213 -14.52 7.03 -21.45
N GLY A 214 -13.50 7.50 -20.70
CA GLY A 214 -13.60 8.56 -19.72
C GLY A 214 -14.12 8.10 -18.35
N ARG A 215 -14.04 6.80 -18.05
CA ARG A 215 -14.36 6.26 -16.72
C ARG A 215 -13.15 6.30 -15.80
N LEU A 216 -13.40 6.55 -14.53
CA LEU A 216 -12.39 6.61 -13.49
C LEU A 216 -11.76 5.24 -13.23
N LEU A 217 -10.44 5.17 -13.39
CA LEU A 217 -9.60 4.03 -13.02
C LEU A 217 -9.07 4.20 -11.60
N CYS A 218 -8.54 5.39 -11.27
CA CYS A 218 -8.06 5.71 -9.93
C CYS A 218 -8.15 7.21 -9.64
N ALA A 219 -8.19 7.54 -8.36
CA ALA A 219 -8.22 8.90 -7.83
C ALA A 219 -7.38 8.97 -6.56
N ASN A 220 -6.43 9.90 -6.50
CA ASN A 220 -5.66 10.14 -5.28
C ASN A 220 -6.54 10.76 -4.19
N ARG A 221 -6.05 10.76 -2.95
CA ARG A 221 -6.80 11.29 -1.81
C ARG A 221 -7.11 12.79 -1.96
N ALA A 222 -6.17 13.59 -2.49
CA ALA A 222 -6.43 15.00 -2.77
C ALA A 222 -7.62 15.21 -3.73
N ALA A 223 -7.72 14.43 -4.81
CA ALA A 223 -8.84 14.53 -5.75
C ALA A 223 -10.17 14.17 -5.09
N ARG A 224 -10.21 13.08 -4.31
CA ARG A 224 -11.41 12.67 -3.56
C ARG A 224 -11.84 13.76 -2.58
N ALA A 225 -10.89 14.32 -1.81
CA ALA A 225 -11.18 15.39 -0.87
C ALA A 225 -11.71 16.66 -1.54
N ILE A 226 -11.20 17.01 -2.73
CA ILE A 226 -11.72 18.13 -3.53
C ILE A 226 -13.16 17.82 -3.98
N VAL A 227 -13.39 16.64 -4.56
CA VAL A 227 -14.74 16.24 -5.02
C VAL A 227 -15.75 16.24 -3.87
N ASP A 228 -15.40 15.67 -2.72
CA ASP A 228 -16.30 15.55 -1.56
C ASP A 228 -16.66 16.90 -0.92
N ARG A 229 -15.75 17.88 -0.99
CA ARG A 229 -15.95 19.22 -0.41
C ARG A 229 -16.84 20.11 -1.27
N HIS A 230 -16.76 19.98 -2.58
CA HIS A 230 -17.38 20.93 -3.51
C HIS A 230 -18.76 20.48 -3.97
N ARG A 231 -19.80 21.13 -3.45
CA ARG A 231 -21.19 20.96 -3.92
C ARG A 231 -21.30 21.44 -5.37
N GLY A 232 -21.28 20.51 -6.32
CA GLY A 232 -21.24 20.82 -7.74
C GLY A 232 -20.45 19.83 -8.57
N ILE A 233 -19.61 19.02 -7.92
CA ILE A 233 -18.81 17.96 -8.53
C ILE A 233 -19.22 16.64 -7.88
N GLU A 234 -19.46 15.63 -8.68
CA GLU A 234 -19.81 14.30 -8.20
C GLU A 234 -19.13 13.23 -9.04
N LEU A 235 -18.75 12.14 -8.40
CA LEU A 235 -18.31 10.92 -9.09
C LEU A 235 -19.51 9.97 -9.20
N SER A 236 -20.22 10.06 -10.32
CA SER A 236 -21.45 9.30 -10.58
C SER A 236 -21.25 8.33 -11.74
N HIS A 237 -21.60 7.06 -11.52
CA HIS A 237 -21.40 5.95 -12.48
C HIS A 237 -19.96 5.82 -13.00
N GLY A 238 -18.97 6.10 -12.13
CA GLY A 238 -17.56 6.07 -12.48
C GLY A 238 -17.11 7.21 -13.41
N ARG A 239 -17.89 8.29 -13.55
CA ARG A 239 -17.51 9.48 -14.33
C ARG A 239 -17.58 10.72 -13.45
N LEU A 240 -16.73 11.71 -13.75
CA LEU A 240 -16.80 13.02 -13.14
C LEU A 240 -17.97 13.80 -13.76
N GLN A 241 -18.92 14.22 -12.93
CA GLN A 241 -20.08 15.01 -13.32
C GLN A 241 -20.06 16.37 -12.63
N LEU A 242 -20.30 17.41 -13.42
CA LEU A 242 -20.38 18.79 -13.00
C LEU A 242 -21.83 19.26 -13.11
N GLN A 243 -22.32 19.97 -12.09
CA GLN A 243 -23.68 20.53 -12.10
C GLN A 243 -23.85 21.63 -13.17
N ASP A 244 -22.79 22.37 -13.48
CA ASP A 244 -22.79 23.37 -14.55
C ASP A 244 -22.63 22.67 -15.90
N ARG A 245 -23.66 22.80 -16.76
CA ARG A 245 -23.70 22.19 -18.10
C ARG A 245 -22.60 22.71 -19.03
N ALA A 246 -22.27 23.99 -18.97
CA ALA A 246 -21.24 24.56 -19.83
C ALA A 246 -19.85 24.04 -19.42
N ALA A 247 -19.61 23.93 -18.10
CA ALA A 247 -18.39 23.34 -17.58
C ALA A 247 -18.31 21.83 -17.85
N GLN A 248 -19.41 21.09 -17.72
CA GLN A 248 -19.48 19.67 -18.09
C GLN A 248 -19.11 19.44 -19.56
N GLN A 249 -19.67 20.23 -20.47
CA GLN A 249 -19.33 20.15 -21.90
C GLN A 249 -17.87 20.55 -22.20
N ALA A 250 -17.30 21.47 -21.44
CA ALA A 250 -15.88 21.80 -21.54
C ALA A 250 -15.00 20.64 -21.06
N LEU A 251 -15.36 20.01 -19.95
CA LEU A 251 -14.65 18.86 -19.39
C LEU A 251 -14.70 17.65 -20.34
N GLU A 252 -15.87 17.31 -20.86
CA GLU A 252 -16.03 16.18 -21.80
C GLU A 252 -15.20 16.38 -23.07
N ARG A 253 -15.17 17.60 -23.61
CA ARG A 253 -14.31 17.96 -24.75
C ARG A 253 -12.83 17.83 -24.41
N ALA A 254 -12.41 18.31 -23.24
CA ALA A 254 -11.03 18.24 -22.78
C ALA A 254 -10.56 16.78 -22.63
N ILE A 255 -11.40 15.91 -22.06
CA ILE A 255 -11.12 14.47 -21.94
C ILE A 255 -11.02 13.83 -23.33
N ALA A 256 -11.99 14.09 -24.21
CA ALA A 256 -12.00 13.50 -25.55
C ALA A 256 -10.76 13.89 -26.37
N GLN A 257 -10.32 15.16 -26.27
CA GLN A 257 -9.09 15.62 -26.91
C GLN A 257 -7.84 14.97 -26.32
N ALA A 258 -7.76 14.85 -24.99
CA ALA A 258 -6.65 14.17 -24.31
C ALA A 258 -6.53 12.71 -24.76
N VAL A 259 -7.63 11.96 -24.78
CA VAL A 259 -7.65 10.56 -25.25
C VAL A 259 -7.23 10.46 -26.72
N ALA A 260 -7.77 11.33 -27.59
CA ALA A 260 -7.43 11.34 -29.01
C ALA A 260 -5.97 11.73 -29.27
N ALA A 261 -5.39 12.60 -28.44
CA ALA A 261 -3.99 12.99 -28.54
C ALA A 261 -3.03 11.88 -28.07
N GLY A 262 -3.39 11.15 -27.01
CA GLY A 262 -2.62 10.00 -26.54
C GLY A 262 -2.54 8.87 -27.56
N ALA A 263 -3.53 8.73 -28.45
CA ALA A 263 -3.50 7.76 -29.54
C ALA A 263 -2.54 8.11 -30.70
N ARG A 264 -1.94 9.32 -30.69
CA ARG A 264 -1.01 9.77 -31.74
C ARG A 264 0.42 9.78 -31.19
N GLU A 265 1.32 9.02 -31.81
CA GLU A 265 2.75 9.10 -31.51
C GLU A 265 3.24 10.55 -31.68
N GLY A 266 3.80 11.16 -30.63
CA GLY A 266 4.31 12.53 -30.64
C GLY A 266 3.26 13.64 -30.52
N GLY A 267 2.00 13.32 -30.17
CA GLY A 267 0.94 14.31 -29.96
C GLY A 267 1.13 15.14 -28.69
N GLN A 268 1.86 16.25 -28.76
CA GLN A 268 1.97 17.22 -27.67
C GLN A 268 0.62 17.96 -27.49
N CYS A 269 -0.30 17.41 -26.70
CA CYS A 269 -1.50 18.14 -26.31
C CYS A 269 -1.17 19.02 -25.10
N ARG A 270 -1.21 20.35 -25.27
CA ARG A 270 -1.35 21.26 -24.14
C ARG A 270 -2.71 20.95 -23.53
N GLY A 271 -2.75 20.40 -22.33
CA GLY A 271 -4.02 20.03 -21.71
C GLY A 271 -5.02 21.18 -21.69
N GLU A 272 -6.30 20.88 -21.79
CA GLU A 272 -7.35 21.90 -21.77
C GLU A 272 -7.69 22.27 -20.31
N LEU A 273 -7.68 23.59 -20.04
CA LEU A 273 -8.01 24.14 -18.73
C LEU A 273 -9.51 24.40 -18.64
N VAL A 274 -10.19 23.72 -17.71
CA VAL A 274 -11.59 24.00 -17.37
C VAL A 274 -11.64 24.77 -16.07
N ARG A 275 -12.35 25.89 -16.09
CA ARG A 275 -12.50 26.79 -14.95
C ARG A 275 -13.89 26.63 -14.37
N LEU A 276 -13.97 26.27 -13.09
CA LEU A 276 -15.23 26.08 -12.37
C LEU A 276 -15.33 27.09 -11.23
N PRO A 277 -16.29 28.02 -11.28
CA PRO A 277 -16.65 28.78 -10.09
C PRO A 277 -17.41 27.84 -9.14
N ALA A 278 -16.77 27.44 -8.04
CA ALA A 278 -17.49 26.75 -6.98
C ALA A 278 -18.43 27.75 -6.29
N ARG A 279 -19.56 27.27 -5.77
CA ARG A 279 -20.58 28.11 -5.14
C ARG A 279 -20.08 28.91 -3.94
N ASP A 280 -18.97 28.49 -3.33
CA ASP A 280 -18.40 29.08 -2.13
C ASP A 280 -17.32 30.16 -2.44
N GLY A 281 -17.20 30.60 -3.70
CA GLY A 281 -16.17 31.56 -4.12
C GLY A 281 -14.78 30.94 -4.36
N VAL A 282 -14.66 29.62 -4.17
CA VAL A 282 -13.47 28.84 -4.52
C VAL A 282 -13.42 28.62 -6.03
N LEU A 283 -12.25 28.82 -6.62
CA LEU A 283 -11.99 28.66 -8.03
C LEU A 283 -11.29 27.33 -8.24
N LEU A 284 -11.93 26.41 -8.95
CA LEU A 284 -11.33 25.15 -9.31
C LEU A 284 -10.76 25.23 -10.71
N GLY A 285 -9.47 24.92 -10.82
CA GLY A 285 -8.80 24.65 -12.08
C GLY A 285 -8.77 23.14 -12.34
N MET A 286 -9.25 22.73 -13.51
CA MET A 286 -9.08 21.36 -13.99
C MET A 286 -8.22 21.38 -15.25
N LEU A 287 -7.28 20.44 -15.36
CA LEU A 287 -6.45 20.27 -16.55
C LEU A 287 -6.52 18.83 -17.02
N ALA A 288 -7.07 18.58 -18.21
CA ALA A 288 -7.07 17.25 -18.80
C ALA A 288 -5.87 17.07 -19.73
N THR A 289 -5.05 16.04 -19.50
CA THR A 289 -3.89 15.70 -20.34
C THR A 289 -3.94 14.25 -20.80
N PRO A 290 -3.35 13.91 -21.95
CA PRO A 290 -3.17 12.50 -22.33
C PRO A 290 -2.38 11.77 -21.24
N ALA A 291 -2.76 10.52 -20.96
CA ALA A 291 -1.89 9.65 -20.17
C ALA A 291 -0.60 9.39 -20.99
N PRO A 292 0.57 9.29 -20.35
CA PRO A 292 1.80 8.95 -21.06
C PRO A 292 1.62 7.65 -21.82
N LEU A 293 2.00 7.64 -23.10
CA LEU A 293 2.21 6.42 -23.87
C LEU A 293 3.34 5.65 -23.20
N LEU A 294 2.96 4.75 -22.31
CA LEU A 294 3.85 3.71 -21.86
C LEU A 294 3.75 2.62 -22.92
N ASP A 295 4.90 2.07 -23.36
CA ASP A 295 5.01 0.98 -24.32
C ASP A 295 4.35 -0.30 -23.77
N TYR A 296 3.03 -0.26 -23.59
CA TYR A 296 2.26 -1.26 -22.90
C TYR A 296 1.88 -2.37 -23.87
N TYR A 297 2.34 -3.58 -23.58
CA TYR A 297 1.77 -4.83 -24.10
C TYR A 297 0.36 -5.12 -23.53
N TYR A 298 -0.23 -4.20 -22.76
CA TYR A 298 -1.55 -4.34 -22.15
C TYR A 298 -2.61 -3.59 -22.98
N GLN A 299 -3.38 -4.33 -23.78
CA GLN A 299 -4.45 -3.82 -24.64
C GLN A 299 -5.84 -4.18 -24.08
N GLY A 300 -6.14 -3.69 -22.88
CA GLY A 300 -7.43 -3.90 -22.21
C GLY A 300 -8.42 -2.76 -22.43
N ARG A 301 -9.70 -2.99 -22.11
CA ARG A 301 -10.75 -1.94 -22.16
C ARG A 301 -10.54 -0.83 -21.11
N HIS A 302 -9.77 -1.10 -20.07
CA HIS A 302 -9.54 -0.20 -18.91
C HIS A 302 -8.07 0.24 -18.85
N VAL A 303 -7.51 0.65 -19.99
CA VAL A 303 -6.15 1.22 -20.06
C VAL A 303 -6.17 2.72 -19.73
N PRO A 304 -5.20 3.22 -18.95
CA PRO A 304 -5.06 4.65 -18.71
C PRO A 304 -4.93 5.42 -20.02
N SER A 305 -5.84 6.37 -20.27
CA SER A 305 -5.90 7.13 -21.52
C SER A 305 -5.88 8.65 -21.32
N ALA A 306 -6.39 9.12 -20.17
CA ALA A 306 -6.34 10.54 -19.82
C ALA A 306 -6.11 10.73 -18.31
N ILE A 307 -5.55 11.88 -17.94
CA ILE A 307 -5.36 12.33 -16.56
C ILE A 307 -6.08 13.67 -16.41
N ILE A 308 -6.86 13.83 -15.34
CA ILE A 308 -7.39 15.14 -14.92
C ILE A 308 -6.65 15.57 -13.66
N TYR A 309 -5.97 16.72 -13.73
CA TYR A 309 -5.45 17.40 -12.56
C TYR A 309 -6.49 18.38 -12.02
N LEU A 310 -6.70 18.37 -10.70
CA LEU A 310 -7.61 19.24 -9.98
C LEU A 310 -6.81 20.11 -8.99
N SER A 311 -7.06 21.41 -9.01
CA SER A 311 -6.43 22.34 -8.06
C SER A 311 -7.40 23.45 -7.65
N GLU A 312 -7.41 23.76 -6.36
CA GLU A 312 -8.11 24.91 -5.79
C GLU A 312 -7.21 26.15 -5.91
N LEU A 313 -7.65 27.12 -6.70
CA LEU A 313 -6.86 28.28 -7.10
C LEU A 313 -7.11 29.51 -6.21
N THR A 314 -8.25 29.60 -5.50
CA THR A 314 -8.56 30.74 -4.61
C THR A 314 -8.68 30.36 -3.14
N GLU A 315 -8.87 29.08 -2.79
CA GLU A 315 -8.68 28.65 -1.40
C GLU A 315 -7.21 28.33 -1.20
N SER A 316 -6.51 29.14 -0.40
CA SER A 316 -5.12 28.89 0.01
C SER A 316 -5.08 27.73 1.03
N LEU A 317 -5.53 26.53 0.62
CA LEU A 317 -5.46 25.32 1.44
C LEU A 317 -4.01 24.87 1.67
N ALA A 318 -3.08 25.34 0.83
CA ALA A 318 -1.64 25.26 1.08
C ALA A 318 -1.24 26.02 2.36
N MET A 319 -2.04 27.01 2.77
CA MET A 319 -1.66 27.98 3.80
C MET A 319 -2.76 28.25 4.83
N ARG A 320 -3.71 27.34 5.04
CA ARG A 320 -4.39 27.30 6.34
C ARG A 320 -3.31 26.97 7.35
N PRO A 321 -2.99 27.85 8.33
CA PRO A 321 -2.10 27.45 9.40
C PRO A 321 -2.71 26.19 9.99
N LEU A 322 -1.91 25.11 10.11
CA LEU A 322 -2.29 23.92 10.86
C LEU A 322 -3.00 24.43 12.11
N ALA A 323 -4.28 24.11 12.23
CA ALA A 323 -5.03 24.34 13.45
C ALA A 323 -4.35 23.47 14.52
N GLY A 324 -3.31 24.03 15.14
CA GLY A 324 -2.34 23.29 15.96
C GLY A 324 -0.88 23.53 15.56
N GLY A 325 -0.37 24.76 15.76
CA GLY A 325 1.02 25.11 16.13
C GLY A 325 2.26 24.54 15.40
N SER A 326 2.15 23.60 14.46
CA SER A 326 3.22 22.65 14.13
C SER A 326 4.07 23.04 12.91
N ALA A 327 3.54 23.78 11.92
CA ALA A 327 4.33 24.19 10.74
C ALA A 327 5.50 25.15 11.06
N ALA A 328 5.44 25.89 12.18
CA ALA A 328 6.47 26.85 12.53
C ALA A 328 7.80 26.18 12.93
N GLU A 329 7.78 24.94 13.44
CA GLU A 329 9.00 24.26 13.91
C GLU A 329 9.86 23.71 12.76
N PRO A 330 9.31 23.01 11.74
CA PRO A 330 10.07 22.64 10.55
C PRO A 330 10.62 23.86 9.79
N ILE A 331 9.81 24.92 9.66
CA ILE A 331 10.24 26.18 9.02
C ILE A 331 11.40 26.81 9.81
N ALA A 332 11.28 26.89 11.14
CA ALA A 332 12.34 27.42 12.00
C ALA A 332 13.66 26.68 11.83
N ARG A 333 13.63 25.33 11.83
CA ARG A 333 14.83 24.51 11.68
C ARG A 333 15.43 24.60 10.28
N LEU A 334 14.60 24.54 9.24
CA LEU A 334 15.08 24.54 7.85
C LEU A 334 15.69 25.88 7.44
N LEU A 335 15.11 26.98 7.93
CA LEU A 335 15.47 28.33 7.53
C LEU A 335 16.30 29.08 8.59
N ASP A 336 16.73 28.39 9.65
CA ASP A 336 17.46 28.95 10.80
C ASP A 336 16.78 30.21 11.38
N LEU A 337 15.45 30.14 11.51
CA LEU A 337 14.61 31.20 12.04
C LEU A 337 14.25 30.92 13.50
N THR A 338 14.07 31.96 14.30
CA THR A 338 13.46 31.82 15.62
C THR A 338 11.99 31.40 15.49
N ARG A 339 11.40 30.81 16.54
CA ARG A 339 9.97 30.43 16.54
C ARG A 339 9.03 31.58 16.16
N GLN A 340 9.33 32.80 16.62
CA GLN A 340 8.53 34.00 16.28
C GLN A 340 8.72 34.42 14.82
N GLU A 341 9.94 34.38 14.31
CA GLU A 341 10.24 34.66 12.90
C GLU A 341 9.59 33.62 11.97
N ALA A 342 9.65 32.33 12.31
CA ALA A 342 9.01 31.26 11.53
C ALA A 342 7.48 31.38 11.54
N ARG A 343 6.88 31.77 12.67
CA ARG A 343 5.45 32.04 12.75
C ARG A 343 5.04 33.23 11.87
N LEU A 344 5.81 34.32 11.88
CA LEU A 344 5.59 35.44 10.97
C LEU A 344 5.76 35.03 9.50
N ALA A 345 6.82 34.28 9.19
CA ALA A 345 7.12 33.82 7.83
C ALA A 345 5.98 32.95 7.26
N ALA A 346 5.43 32.05 8.07
CA ALA A 346 4.29 31.21 7.67
C ALA A 346 3.03 32.05 7.36
N LEU A 347 2.72 33.07 8.17
CA LEU A 347 1.57 33.96 7.95
C LEU A 347 1.74 34.81 6.68
N LEU A 348 2.93 35.38 6.49
CA LEU A 348 3.26 36.18 5.29
C LEU A 348 3.24 35.34 4.02
N ALA A 349 3.75 34.12 4.09
CA ALA A 349 3.68 33.18 2.98
C ALA A 349 2.24 32.75 2.68
N GLY A 350 1.38 32.76 3.70
CA GLY A 350 -0.06 32.51 3.58
C GLY A 350 -0.85 33.62 2.91
N GLY A 351 -0.17 34.65 2.40
CA GLY A 351 -0.78 35.78 1.69
C GLY A 351 -1.23 36.91 2.62
N GLN A 352 -0.99 36.81 3.92
CA GLN A 352 -1.31 37.90 4.85
C GLN A 352 -0.34 39.07 4.66
N SER A 353 -0.86 40.28 4.82
CA SER A 353 -0.05 41.47 4.98
C SER A 353 0.68 41.46 6.34
N ILE A 354 1.74 42.27 6.45
CA ILE A 354 2.47 42.44 7.72
C ILE A 354 1.53 42.93 8.84
N SER A 355 0.51 43.73 8.52
CA SER A 355 -0.43 44.25 9.52
C SER A 355 -1.38 43.16 10.02
N GLU A 356 -1.90 42.33 9.13
CA GLU A 356 -2.76 41.19 9.50
C GLU A 356 -1.98 40.15 10.30
N ALA A 357 -0.77 39.81 9.86
CA ALA A 357 0.09 38.88 10.57
C ALA A 357 0.46 39.41 11.98
N ALA A 358 0.73 40.71 12.12
CA ALA A 358 0.99 41.33 13.41
C ALA A 358 -0.21 41.22 14.35
N ALA A 359 -1.42 41.50 13.84
CA ALA A 359 -2.67 41.36 14.59
C ALA A 359 -2.90 39.91 15.03
N GLN A 360 -2.70 38.94 14.13
CA GLN A 360 -2.88 37.51 14.44
C GLN A 360 -1.84 36.99 15.44
N MET A 361 -0.62 37.53 15.43
CA MET A 361 0.42 37.18 16.39
C MET A 361 0.30 37.93 17.74
N GLY A 362 -0.56 38.94 17.84
CA GLY A 362 -0.69 39.78 19.03
C GLY A 362 0.53 40.68 19.27
N ILE A 363 1.21 41.13 18.20
CA ILE A 363 2.40 41.99 18.28
C ILE A 363 2.16 43.34 17.59
N ALA A 364 2.97 44.34 17.92
CA ALA A 364 2.92 45.62 17.23
C ALA A 364 3.36 45.48 15.76
N VAL A 365 2.73 46.22 14.85
CA VAL A 365 3.07 46.23 13.41
C VAL A 365 4.55 46.61 13.18
N THR A 366 5.10 47.49 14.02
CA THR A 366 6.52 47.85 14.00
C THR A 366 7.44 46.66 14.30
N ALA A 367 7.08 45.83 15.29
CA ALA A 367 7.81 44.61 15.62
C ALA A 367 7.75 43.59 14.47
N ALA A 368 6.57 43.38 13.88
CA ALA A 368 6.42 42.51 12.71
C ALA A 368 7.26 42.99 11.50
N ARG A 369 7.31 44.31 11.26
CA ARG A 369 8.21 44.87 10.23
C ARG A 369 9.69 44.58 10.53
N ASN A 370 10.13 44.72 11.78
CA ASN A 370 11.51 44.40 12.16
C ASN A 370 11.83 42.91 12.01
N TYR A 371 10.94 42.02 12.45
CA TYR A 371 11.09 40.58 12.23
C TYR A 371 11.14 40.24 10.74
N SER A 372 10.31 40.85 9.90
CA SER A 372 10.36 40.62 8.45
C SER A 372 11.70 41.02 7.82
N LYS A 373 12.29 42.16 8.24
CA LYS A 373 13.64 42.57 7.80
C LYS A 373 14.71 41.58 8.22
N ASN A 374 14.66 41.09 9.46
CA ASN A 374 15.61 40.10 9.95
C ASN A 374 15.49 38.77 9.19
N ILE A 375 14.27 38.31 8.92
CA ILE A 375 14.01 37.13 8.08
C ILE A 375 14.61 37.33 6.69
N TYR A 376 14.35 38.47 6.05
CA TYR A 376 14.86 38.74 4.71
C TYR A 376 16.39 38.80 4.67
N ALA A 377 17.02 39.41 5.69
CA ALA A 377 18.47 39.47 5.81
C ALA A 377 19.09 38.08 6.04
N LYS A 378 18.52 37.28 6.95
CA LYS A 378 18.99 35.91 7.24
C LYS A 378 18.92 35.00 6.01
N LEU A 379 17.87 35.16 5.20
CA LEU A 379 17.65 34.34 4.01
C LEU A 379 18.25 34.93 2.73
N GLY A 380 18.87 36.11 2.79
CA GLY A 380 19.46 36.78 1.62
C GLY A 380 18.44 37.17 0.54
N ILE A 381 17.19 37.44 0.92
CA ILE A 381 16.09 37.73 0.00
C ILE A 381 15.64 39.19 0.04
N LYS A 382 14.94 39.64 -1.02
CA LYS A 382 14.59 41.06 -1.21
C LYS A 382 13.19 41.41 -0.69
N GLY A 383 12.35 40.42 -0.39
CA GLY A 383 11.05 40.69 0.22
C GLY A 383 10.11 39.49 0.29
N GLN A 384 8.84 39.79 0.55
CA GLN A 384 7.79 38.80 0.82
C GLN A 384 7.60 37.82 -0.35
N THR A 385 7.65 38.28 -1.60
CA THR A 385 7.49 37.41 -2.77
C THR A 385 8.58 36.34 -2.88
N ASP A 386 9.81 36.69 -2.49
CA ASP A 386 10.92 35.73 -2.48
C ASP A 386 10.75 34.73 -1.34
N LEU A 387 10.29 35.19 -0.17
CA LEU A 387 9.97 34.34 0.98
C LEU A 387 8.88 33.33 0.61
N VAL A 388 7.82 33.78 -0.06
CA VAL A 388 6.75 32.91 -0.59
C VAL A 388 7.37 31.85 -1.52
N ARG A 389 8.17 32.25 -2.51
CA ARG A 389 8.80 31.30 -3.44
C ARG A 389 9.68 30.26 -2.74
N ILE A 390 10.48 30.67 -1.75
CA ILE A 390 11.34 29.76 -0.99
C ILE A 390 10.48 28.76 -0.22
N LEU A 391 9.45 29.24 0.50
CA LEU A 391 8.59 28.38 1.30
C LEU A 391 7.79 27.40 0.45
N PHE A 392 7.25 27.81 -0.70
CA PHE A 392 6.56 26.92 -1.64
C PHE A 392 7.48 25.89 -2.31
N LYS A 393 8.77 26.17 -2.45
CA LYS A 393 9.77 25.20 -2.92
C LYS A 393 10.33 24.34 -1.79
N SER A 394 10.15 24.76 -0.54
CA SER A 394 10.71 24.08 0.62
C SER A 394 9.80 22.94 1.06
N PHE A 395 10.41 21.86 1.55
CA PHE A 395 9.67 20.75 2.15
C PHE A 395 9.09 21.08 3.53
N ALA A 396 9.32 22.28 4.06
CA ALA A 396 8.81 22.70 5.37
C ALA A 396 7.28 22.87 5.41
N LEU A 397 6.62 22.87 4.25
CA LEU A 397 5.16 22.86 4.10
C LEU A 397 4.60 21.49 3.70
N LEU A 398 5.45 20.46 3.52
CA LEU A 398 4.95 19.09 3.34
C LEU A 398 4.20 18.67 4.61
N ARG A 399 2.98 18.16 4.40
CA ARG A 399 2.07 17.74 5.46
C ARG A 399 2.54 16.52 6.25
#